data_AF-A0AAE0K8I2-F1
#
_entry.id   AF-A0AAE0K8I2-F1
#
_cell.length_a   1.000
_cell.length_b   1.000
_cell.length_c   1.000
_cell.angle_alpha   90.00
_cell.angle_beta   90.00
_cell.angle_gamma   90.00
#
_symmetry.space_group_name_H-M   'P 1'
#
loop_
_entity.id
_entity.type
_entity.pdbx_description
1 polymer ?
#
loop_
_entity_poly.entity_id
_entity_poly.type
_entity_poly.pdbx_seq_one_letter_code
_entity_poly.pdbx_strand_id
1 'polypeptide(L)'
;MEVKMAADTRAALDADLTIRCLCDTKYSLESCHSQIVIPWARDLAQAIAGAVLKALGRPETQVDVQMNMVSLTRLRNTTSLFCFDLFLDGCSDHTRAEVASSLQRPIHVITK
;
A
#
# COMPACT_ATOMS: atom_id res chain seq x y z
N MET A 1 13.42 0.77 -5.61
CA MET A 1 12.12 0.73 -6.29
C MET A 1 11.72 2.16 -6.58
N GLU A 2 11.26 2.44 -7.80
CA GLU A 2 10.71 3.74 -8.17
C GLU A 2 9.19 3.62 -8.15
N VAL A 3 8.49 4.62 -7.61
CA VAL A 3 7.03 4.65 -7.56
C VAL A 3 6.57 5.92 -8.26
N LYS A 4 5.73 5.77 -9.27
CA LYS A 4 5.05 6.89 -9.92
C LYS A 4 3.76 7.17 -9.18
N MET A 5 3.63 8.39 -8.66
CA MET A 5 2.42 8.84 -7.98
C MET A 5 1.62 9.76 -8.90
N ALA A 6 0.32 9.53 -8.99
CA ALA A 6 -0.59 10.48 -9.61
C ALA A 6 -0.68 11.77 -8.76
N ALA A 7 -1.03 12.89 -9.39
CA ALA A 7 -1.19 14.17 -8.69
C ALA A 7 -2.20 14.06 -7.54
N ASP A 8 -3.32 13.37 -7.77
CA ASP A 8 -4.36 13.17 -6.76
C ASP A 8 -3.89 12.32 -5.57
N THR A 9 -3.01 11.34 -5.82
CA THR A 9 -2.39 10.56 -4.73
C THR A 9 -1.51 11.44 -3.85
N ARG A 10 -0.73 12.34 -4.45
CA ARG A 10 0.09 13.29 -3.68
C ARG A 10 -0.79 14.27 -2.90
N ALA A 11 -1.84 14.81 -3.53
CA ALA A 11 -2.76 15.73 -2.87
C ALA A 11 -3.46 15.08 -1.66
N ALA A 12 -3.89 13.82 -1.78
CA ALA A 12 -4.48 13.07 -0.67
C ALA A 12 -3.48 12.85 0.48
N LEU A 13 -2.23 12.52 0.17
CA LEU A 13 -1.16 12.39 1.17
C LEU A 13 -0.84 13.70 1.87
N ASP A 14 -0.88 14.84 1.17
CA ASP A 14 -0.64 16.15 1.79
C ASP A 14 -1.83 16.63 2.63
N ALA A 15 -3.05 16.24 2.28
CA ALA A 15 -4.27 16.63 3.00
C ALA A 15 -4.52 15.78 4.26
N ASP A 16 -4.58 14.45 4.09
CA ASP A 16 -5.06 13.53 5.12
C ASP A 16 -3.92 12.73 5.76
N LEU A 17 -2.68 12.85 5.26
CA LEU A 17 -1.52 12.06 5.69
C LEU A 17 -1.75 10.54 5.56
N THR A 18 -2.70 10.13 4.72
CA THR A 18 -3.06 8.74 4.51
C THR A 18 -3.62 8.50 3.11
N ILE A 19 -3.42 7.27 2.61
CA ILE A 19 -4.04 6.78 1.38
C ILE A 19 -4.30 5.28 1.47
N ARG A 20 -5.35 4.82 0.78
CA ARG A 20 -5.56 3.41 0.47
C ARG A 20 -4.88 3.07 -0.85
N CYS A 21 -3.98 2.10 -0.83
CA CYS A 21 -3.20 1.67 -1.97
C CYS A 21 -3.70 0.32 -2.50
N LEU A 22 -3.63 0.14 -3.82
CA LEU A 22 -3.76 -1.15 -4.49
C LEU A 22 -2.51 -1.42 -5.31
N CYS A 23 -1.91 -2.58 -5.10
CA CYS A 23 -0.75 -3.03 -5.87
C CYS A 23 -1.07 -4.34 -6.58
N ASP A 24 -0.82 -4.39 -7.88
CA ASP A 24 -0.81 -5.60 -8.70
C ASP A 24 0.64 -5.89 -9.11
N THR A 25 1.13 -7.07 -8.78
CA THR A 25 2.51 -7.47 -9.07
C THR A 25 2.59 -8.97 -9.34
N LYS A 26 3.65 -9.37 -10.04
CA LYS A 26 3.96 -10.79 -10.22
C LYS A 26 4.39 -11.39 -8.88
N TYR A 27 3.86 -12.58 -8.59
CA TYR A 27 4.25 -13.40 -7.46
C TYR A 27 5.19 -14.51 -7.92
N SER A 28 6.44 -14.48 -7.44
CA SER A 28 7.52 -15.35 -7.92
C SER A 28 7.91 -16.45 -6.94
N LEU A 29 7.26 -16.55 -5.78
CA LEU A 29 7.56 -17.62 -4.82
C LEU A 29 6.79 -18.89 -5.18
N GLU A 30 7.37 -20.04 -4.81
CA GLU A 30 6.82 -21.36 -5.13
C GLU A 30 5.54 -21.66 -4.34
N SER A 31 5.54 -21.30 -3.05
CA SER A 31 4.42 -21.56 -2.14
C SER A 31 3.33 -20.51 -2.29
N CYS A 32 2.06 -20.92 -2.28
CA CYS A 32 0.92 -19.99 -2.20
C CYS A 32 0.16 -20.11 -0.88
N HIS A 33 0.78 -20.72 0.14
CA HIS A 33 0.19 -20.75 1.47
C HIS A 33 0.16 -19.33 2.06
N SER A 34 -0.95 -18.97 2.70
CA SER A 34 -1.14 -17.65 3.31
C SER A 34 0.00 -17.24 4.24
N GLN A 35 0.57 -18.19 4.99
CA GLN A 35 1.73 -18.01 5.86
C GLN A 35 3.02 -17.54 5.14
N ILE A 36 3.09 -17.69 3.82
CA ILE A 36 4.20 -17.21 2.98
C ILE A 36 3.79 -15.94 2.25
N VAL A 37 2.59 -15.92 1.70
CA VAL A 37 2.10 -14.84 0.83
C VAL A 37 1.84 -13.55 1.60
N ILE A 38 1.25 -13.65 2.79
CA ILE A 38 0.89 -12.47 3.60
C ILE A 38 2.15 -11.73 4.08
N PRO A 39 3.17 -12.40 4.67
CA PRO A 39 4.43 -11.72 5.01
C PRO A 39 5.12 -11.10 3.80
N TRP A 40 5.20 -11.83 2.68
CA TRP A 40 5.78 -11.30 1.45
C TRP A 40 5.07 -10.03 0.95
N ALA A 41 3.73 -10.01 0.98
CA ALA A 41 2.95 -8.84 0.57
C ALA A 41 3.15 -7.66 1.54
N ARG A 42 3.28 -7.94 2.84
CA ARG A 42 3.57 -6.94 3.86
C ARG A 42 4.95 -6.30 3.66
N ASP A 43 5.98 -7.10 3.43
CA ASP A 43 7.34 -6.62 3.18
C ASP A 43 7.39 -5.75 1.91
N LEU A 44 6.65 -6.15 0.88
CA LEU A 44 6.53 -5.36 -0.34
C LEU A 44 5.76 -4.06 -0.13
N ALA A 45 4.67 -4.07 0.63
CA ALA A 45 3.93 -2.86 0.99
C ALA A 45 4.78 -1.87 1.79
N GLN A 46 5.64 -2.36 2.70
CA GLN A 46 6.61 -1.54 3.43
C GLN A 46 7.67 -0.94 2.50
N ALA A 47 8.18 -1.72 1.55
CA ALA A 47 9.10 -1.19 0.53
C ALA A 47 8.41 -0.12 -0.36
N ILE A 48 7.13 -0.29 -0.67
CA ILE A 48 6.33 0.71 -1.39
C ILE A 48 6.17 1.97 -0.56
N ALA A 49 5.86 1.86 0.73
CA ALA A 49 5.76 2.98 1.64
C ALA A 49 7.05 3.81 1.67
N GLY A 50 8.21 3.16 1.79
CA GLY A 50 9.51 3.85 1.73
C GLY A 50 9.78 4.54 0.38
N ALA A 51 9.36 3.93 -0.74
CA ALA A 51 9.48 4.54 -2.06
C ALA A 51 8.54 5.75 -2.23
N VAL A 52 7.32 5.68 -1.70
CA VAL A 52 6.36 6.80 -1.65
C VAL A 52 6.93 7.96 -0.85
N LEU A 53 7.47 7.71 0.35
CA LEU A 53 8.13 8.72 1.18
C LEU A 53 9.29 9.39 0.46
N LYS A 54 10.13 8.61 -0.23
CA LYS A 54 11.21 9.15 -1.06
C LYS A 54 10.68 10.03 -2.19
N ALA A 55 9.60 9.62 -2.85
CA ALA A 55 8.94 10.40 -3.91
C ALA A 55 8.26 11.68 -3.40
N LEU A 56 7.91 11.74 -2.10
CA LEU A 56 7.43 12.93 -1.42
C LEU A 56 8.55 13.87 -0.94
N GLY A 57 9.82 13.45 -1.03
CA GLY A 57 10.94 14.19 -0.45
C GLY A 57 10.99 14.13 1.08
N ARG A 58 10.35 13.11 1.68
CA ARG A 58 10.24 12.92 3.14
C ARG A 58 10.75 11.54 3.58
N PRO A 59 11.99 11.14 3.23
CA PRO A 59 12.47 9.76 3.44
C PRO A 59 12.54 9.33 4.92
N GLU A 60 12.68 10.29 5.84
CA GLU A 60 12.81 10.03 7.29
C GLU A 60 11.47 10.02 8.04
N THR A 61 10.36 10.35 7.36
CA THR A 61 9.05 10.35 7.99
C THR A 61 8.63 8.92 8.35
N GLN A 62 8.13 8.72 9.57
CA GLN A 62 7.59 7.41 9.94
C GLN A 62 6.32 7.10 9.14
N VAL A 63 6.16 5.84 8.77
CA VAL A 63 4.98 5.36 8.07
C VAL A 63 4.53 4.03 8.67
N ASP A 64 3.23 3.94 8.90
CA ASP A 64 2.56 2.71 9.31
C ASP A 64 1.81 2.12 8.11
N VAL A 65 1.82 0.80 8.01
CA VAL A 65 1.27 0.04 6.89
C VAL A 65 0.25 -0.96 7.43
N GLN A 66 -1.01 -0.73 7.10
CA GLN A 66 -2.10 -1.63 7.46
C GLN A 66 -2.53 -2.46 6.25
N MET A 67 -2.33 -3.78 6.32
CA MET A 67 -2.79 -4.68 5.26
C MET A 67 -4.30 -4.89 5.35
N ASN A 68 -5.02 -4.66 4.25
CA ASN A 68 -6.47 -4.86 4.17
C ASN A 68 -6.84 -6.15 3.44
N MET A 69 -6.14 -6.47 2.36
CA MET A 69 -6.43 -7.64 1.53
C MET A 69 -5.15 -8.13 0.86
N VAL A 70 -5.00 -9.45 0.78
CA VAL A 70 -4.01 -10.10 -0.08
C VAL A 70 -4.73 -11.18 -0.87
N SER A 71 -4.67 -11.09 -2.19
CA SER A 71 -5.26 -12.03 -3.12
C SER A 71 -4.19 -12.56 -4.07
N LEU A 72 -4.31 -13.83 -4.43
CA LEU A 72 -3.49 -14.48 -5.45
C LEU A 72 -4.39 -15.00 -6.56
N THR A 73 -4.03 -14.69 -7.79
CA THR A 73 -4.72 -15.19 -8.98
C THR A 73 -3.76 -16.03 -9.82
N ARG A 74 -4.21 -17.23 -10.23
CA ARG A 74 -3.41 -18.20 -11.01
C ARG A 74 -4.01 -18.45 -12.40
N LEU A 75 -4.32 -17.38 -13.16
CA LEU A 75 -4.94 -17.53 -14.48
C LEU A 75 -3.93 -17.86 -15.60
N ARG A 76 -2.74 -17.24 -15.62
CA ARG A 76 -1.67 -17.50 -16.61
C ARG A 76 -0.27 -17.30 -16.05
N ASN A 77 -0.09 -16.25 -15.24
CA ASN A 77 1.04 -16.05 -14.34
C ASN A 77 0.47 -15.86 -12.94
N THR A 78 1.18 -16.30 -11.90
CA THR A 78 0.75 -16.00 -10.52
C THR A 78 0.91 -14.51 -10.28
N THR A 79 -0.20 -13.80 -10.17
CA THR A 79 -0.23 -12.39 -9.77
C THR A 79 -0.73 -12.28 -8.35
N SER A 80 -0.15 -11.36 -7.59
CA SER A 80 -0.68 -10.96 -6.31
C SER A 80 -1.25 -9.55 -6.41
N LEU A 81 -2.50 -9.45 -5.98
CA LEU A 81 -3.19 -8.19 -5.78
C LEU A 81 -3.31 -7.98 -4.27
N PHE A 82 -2.76 -6.89 -3.75
CA PHE A 82 -2.93 -6.56 -2.33
C PHE A 82 -3.30 -5.10 -2.14
N CYS A 83 -4.20 -4.90 -1.18
CA CYS A 83 -4.73 -3.61 -0.78
C CYS A 83 -4.24 -3.32 0.64
N PHE A 84 -3.75 -2.11 0.87
CA PHE A 84 -3.19 -1.69 2.15
C PHE A 84 -3.36 -0.18 2.33
N ASP A 85 -3.48 0.25 3.58
CA ASP A 85 -3.51 1.66 3.92
C ASP A 85 -2.11 2.10 4.38
N LEU A 86 -1.71 3.29 3.95
CA LEU A 86 -0.52 3.98 4.43
C LEU A 86 -0.95 5.10 5.38
N PHE A 87 -0.32 5.19 6.54
CA PHE A 87 -0.51 6.28 7.48
C PHE A 87 0.84 6.92 7.77
N LEU A 88 1.02 8.17 7.33
CA LEU A 88 2.21 8.94 7.64
C LEU A 88 2.17 9.43 9.09
N ASP A 89 3.35 9.76 9.62
CA ASP A 89 3.47 10.45 10.90
C ASP A 89 2.61 11.71 10.93
N GLY A 90 1.90 11.92 12.04
CA GLY A 90 0.89 12.97 12.20
C GLY A 90 -0.53 12.63 11.72
N CYS A 91 -0.76 11.48 11.07
CA CYS A 91 -2.12 11.02 10.76
C CYS A 91 -2.89 10.71 12.05
N SER A 92 -3.98 11.43 12.29
CA SER A 92 -4.77 11.32 13.54
C SER A 92 -5.43 9.95 13.70
N ASP A 93 -5.64 9.52 14.95
CA ASP A 93 -6.38 8.28 15.26
C ASP A 93 -7.81 8.31 14.73
N HIS A 94 -8.43 9.49 14.70
CA HIS A 94 -9.76 9.67 14.12
C HIS A 94 -9.76 9.37 12.62
N THR A 95 -8.80 9.93 11.88
CA THR A 95 -8.63 9.67 10.44
C THR A 95 -8.32 8.20 10.18
N ARG A 96 -7.46 7.58 11.01
CA ARG A 96 -7.15 6.14 10.93
C ARG A 96 -8.41 5.28 11.09
N ALA A 97 -9.23 5.56 12.09
CA ALA A 97 -10.48 4.84 12.33
C ALA A 97 -11.51 5.03 11.21
N GLU A 98 -11.59 6.23 10.65
CA GLU A 98 -12.47 6.52 9.51
C GLU A 98 -12.03 5.76 8.25
N VAL A 99 -10.72 5.76 7.95
CA VAL A 99 -10.16 5.02 6.82
C VAL A 99 -10.41 3.52 6.97
N ALA A 100 -10.18 2.97 8.16
CA ALA A 100 -10.37 1.55 8.43
C ALA A 100 -11.84 1.11 8.28
N SER A 101 -12.80 1.99 8.58
CA SER A 101 -14.24 1.67 8.53
C SER A 101 -14.90 2.01 7.19
N SER A 102 -14.26 2.81 6.34
CA SER A 102 -14.85 3.27 5.08
C SER A 102 -14.57 2.35 3.89
N LEU A 103 -15.63 2.01 3.15
CA LEU A 103 -15.56 1.35 1.84
C LEU A 103 -15.60 2.36 0.67
N GLN A 104 -15.81 3.64 0.95
CA GLN A 104 -16.01 4.69 -0.07
C GLN A 104 -14.76 5.53 -0.30
N ARG A 105 -13.68 5.29 0.46
CA ARG A 105 -12.41 6.00 0.28
C ARG A 105 -11.78 5.63 -1.07
N PRO A 106 -11.20 6.59 -1.80
CA PRO A 106 -10.50 6.32 -3.04
C PRO A 106 -9.39 5.28 -2.86
N ILE A 107 -9.23 4.42 -3.85
CA ILE A 107 -8.13 3.45 -3.91
C ILE A 107 -7.14 3.93 -4.96
N HIS A 108 -5.91 4.20 -4.53
CA HIS A 108 -4.83 4.66 -5.39
C HIS A 108 -4.03 3.47 -5.90
N VAL A 109 -4.03 3.27 -7.22
CA VAL A 109 -3.23 2.22 -7.85
C VAL A 109 -1.75 2.64 -7.82
N ILE A 110 -0.92 1.82 -7.18
CA ILE A 110 0.52 2.04 -7.11
C ILE A 110 1.20 1.07 -8.07
N THR A 111 1.88 1.63 -9.07
CA THR A 111 2.67 0.86 -10.05
C THR A 111 4.15 0.91 -9.67
N LYS A 112 4.79 -0.25 -9.78
CA LYS A 112 6.24 -0.46 -9.61
C LYS A 112 6.95 -0.37 -10.95
#